data_AF-A0A365U8S9-F1
#
_entry.id   AF-A0A365U8S9-F1
#
_cell.length_a   1.000
_cell.length_b   1.000
_cell.length_c   1.000
_cell.angle_alpha   90.00
_cell.angle_beta   90.00
_cell.angle_gamma   90.00
#
_symmetry.space_group_name_H-M   'P 1'
#
loop_
_entity.id
_entity.type
_entity.pdbx_description
1 polymer ?
#
loop_
_entity_poly.entity_id
_entity_poly.type
_entity_poly.pdbx_seq_one_letter_code
_entity_poly.pdbx_strand_id
1 'polypeptide(L)'
;MSEGAPGLWAGRVARLATMHGKEAAIAPPLARLAGLEVRRATGVDTDALGTFTGEVPRAGTLHEAAEAKARLAMRAAGSDLGLASEGAYGPHPQIPFLASGVETLVLVDEARGLVLRETMEARRPVYDQVEAAGLAALEPFLARIGFPQQGVVVRPNRGGGSQRKGLRARAPLARAVEAAAAASPDGLAVVETDMRAHMNPTRMAAIAQLAERFATRLARACPSCGAPGWGVARPGPPLPCAWCGGETLARGGMVWGCAACGEEAAQDEARAIADPGQCPACNP
;
A
#
# COMPACT_ATOMS: atom_id res chain seq x y z
N MET A 1 6.73 15.33 34.53
CA MET A 1 6.44 14.29 33.52
C MET A 1 4.93 14.24 33.41
N SER A 2 4.35 14.79 32.35
CA SER A 2 2.89 14.82 32.17
C SER A 2 2.44 13.40 31.82
N GLU A 3 1.72 12.73 32.71
CA GLU A 3 0.94 11.55 32.38
C GLU A 3 -0.17 11.98 31.43
N GLY A 4 0.11 11.91 30.12
CA GLY A 4 -0.88 12.15 29.09
C GLY A 4 -2.04 11.17 29.22
N ALA A 5 -3.27 11.65 29.02
CA ALA A 5 -4.45 10.80 28.97
C ALA A 5 -4.21 9.60 28.04
N PRO A 6 -4.66 8.38 28.40
CA PRO A 6 -4.49 7.22 27.55
C PRO A 6 -5.12 7.49 26.18
N GLY A 7 -4.38 7.23 25.11
CA GLY A 7 -4.88 7.40 23.74
C GLY A 7 -6.16 6.60 23.52
N LEU A 8 -7.02 7.07 22.61
CA LEU A 8 -8.38 6.53 22.35
C LEU A 8 -8.44 5.02 22.11
N TRP A 9 -7.37 4.44 21.56
CA TRP A 9 -7.25 3.01 21.26
C TRP A 9 -6.31 2.26 22.21
N ALA A 10 -5.80 2.90 23.26
CA ALA A 10 -4.93 2.25 24.23
C ALA A 10 -5.65 1.09 24.92
N GLY A 11 -5.03 -0.10 24.93
CA GLY A 11 -5.60 -1.32 25.51
C GLY A 11 -6.73 -1.97 24.67
N ARG A 12 -7.03 -1.43 23.49
CA ARG A 12 -8.00 -2.01 22.55
C ARG A 12 -7.32 -2.99 21.61
N VAL A 13 -8.12 -3.86 20.99
CA VAL A 13 -7.66 -4.84 20.00
C VAL A 13 -8.29 -4.57 18.64
N ALA A 14 -7.48 -4.27 17.63
CA ALA A 14 -7.91 -4.18 16.23
C ALA A 14 -7.69 -5.51 15.50
N ARG A 15 -8.66 -5.89 14.67
CA ARG A 15 -8.61 -7.12 13.86
C ARG A 15 -8.01 -6.86 12.49
N LEU A 16 -6.82 -7.42 12.26
CA LEU A 16 -6.08 -7.25 11.02
C LEU A 16 -6.54 -8.21 9.93
N ALA A 17 -6.97 -7.66 8.81
CA ALA A 17 -7.24 -8.38 7.57
C ALA A 17 -5.93 -8.67 6.83
N THR A 18 -5.33 -9.83 7.10
CA THR A 18 -4.11 -10.27 6.41
C THR A 18 -4.03 -11.79 6.31
N MET A 19 -3.69 -12.28 5.12
CA MET A 19 -3.39 -13.70 4.90
C MET A 19 -1.97 -14.07 5.32
N HIS A 20 -0.96 -13.21 5.09
CA HIS A 20 0.45 -13.57 5.30
C HIS A 20 1.34 -12.41 5.79
N GLY A 21 1.89 -12.54 7.01
CA GLY A 21 3.14 -11.89 7.46
C GLY A 21 3.11 -10.39 7.76
N LYS A 22 2.12 -9.64 7.26
CA LYS A 22 2.04 -8.17 7.46
C LYS A 22 1.88 -7.77 8.93
N GLU A 23 1.34 -8.65 9.78
CA GLU A 23 1.23 -8.46 11.22
C GLU A 23 2.58 -8.14 11.88
N ALA A 24 3.67 -8.72 11.39
CA ALA A 24 5.01 -8.51 11.95
C ALA A 24 5.52 -7.08 11.73
N ALA A 25 5.09 -6.44 10.64
CA ALA A 25 5.41 -5.05 10.34
C ALA A 25 4.43 -4.05 10.99
N ILE A 26 3.16 -4.43 11.11
CA ILE A 26 2.08 -3.53 11.53
C ILE A 26 1.90 -3.52 13.05
N ALA A 27 1.91 -4.67 13.72
CA ALA A 27 1.57 -4.76 15.13
C ALA A 27 2.55 -4.01 16.07
N PRO A 28 3.88 -4.13 15.91
CA PRO A 28 4.82 -3.49 16.83
C PRO A 28 4.69 -1.96 16.93
N PRO A 29 4.64 -1.18 15.83
CA PRO A 29 4.53 0.28 15.95
C PRO A 29 3.17 0.72 16.51
N LEU A 30 2.08 0.03 16.18
CA LEU A 30 0.74 0.35 16.69
C LEU A 30 0.63 0.11 18.20
N ALA A 31 1.18 -1.01 18.69
CA ALA A 31 1.23 -1.29 20.12
C ALA A 31 2.09 -0.26 20.87
N ARG A 32 3.30 0.03 20.35
CA ARG A 32 4.27 0.92 20.99
C ARG A 32 3.80 2.37 21.07
N LEU A 33 3.23 2.91 19.99
CA LEU A 33 2.96 4.35 19.87
C LEU A 33 1.50 4.72 20.15
N ALA A 34 0.54 3.85 19.82
CA ALA A 34 -0.89 4.11 19.98
C ALA A 34 -1.55 3.27 21.10
N GLY A 35 -0.80 2.36 21.73
CA GLY A 35 -1.33 1.40 22.69
C GLY A 35 -2.35 0.41 22.10
N LEU A 36 -2.43 0.33 20.76
CA LEU A 36 -3.40 -0.48 20.05
C LEU A 36 -2.82 -1.88 19.79
N GLU A 37 -3.42 -2.90 20.38
CA GLU A 37 -3.07 -4.28 20.10
C GLU A 37 -3.63 -4.70 18.73
N VAL A 38 -2.83 -5.41 17.93
CA VAL A 38 -3.24 -5.91 16.61
C VAL A 38 -3.27 -7.42 16.63
N ARG A 39 -4.44 -8.00 16.37
CA ARG A 39 -4.60 -9.46 16.24
C ARG A 39 -5.13 -9.79 14.86
N ARG A 40 -4.58 -10.83 14.23
CA ARG A 40 -5.09 -11.31 12.95
C ARG A 40 -6.52 -11.83 13.10
N ALA A 41 -7.36 -11.54 12.12
CA ALA A 41 -8.61 -12.27 11.96
C ALA A 41 -8.33 -13.64 11.34
N THR A 42 -8.97 -14.68 11.86
CA THR A 42 -8.92 -16.05 11.32
C THR A 42 -10.09 -16.27 10.36
N GLY A 43 -9.91 -17.12 9.34
CA GLY A 43 -10.99 -17.45 8.40
C GLY A 43 -11.37 -16.33 7.42
N VAL A 44 -10.49 -15.32 7.25
CA VAL A 44 -10.70 -14.23 6.28
C VAL A 44 -9.92 -14.53 5.02
N ASP A 45 -10.65 -14.76 3.92
CA ASP A 45 -10.08 -14.73 2.58
C ASP A 45 -10.07 -13.29 2.06
N THR A 46 -8.92 -12.62 2.12
CA THR A 46 -8.77 -11.26 1.59
C THR A 46 -8.58 -11.22 0.08
N ASP A 47 -8.25 -12.36 -0.54
CA ASP A 47 -8.03 -12.45 -1.98
C ASP A 47 -9.35 -12.34 -2.75
N ALA A 48 -10.47 -12.70 -2.11
CA ALA A 48 -11.83 -12.43 -2.60
C ALA A 48 -12.13 -10.93 -2.85
N LEU A 49 -11.36 -10.02 -2.23
CA LEU A 49 -11.48 -8.57 -2.41
C LEU A 49 -10.43 -8.00 -3.38
N GLY A 50 -9.66 -8.87 -4.03
CA GLY A 50 -8.63 -8.52 -5.00
C GLY A 50 -7.27 -9.13 -4.67
N THR A 51 -6.55 -9.58 -5.70
CA THR A 51 -5.22 -10.19 -5.60
C THR A 51 -4.15 -9.33 -6.27
N PHE A 52 -2.93 -9.34 -5.71
CA PHE A 52 -1.77 -8.68 -6.34
C PHE A 52 -1.34 -9.30 -7.67
N THR A 53 -1.73 -10.55 -7.91
CA THR A 53 -1.42 -11.30 -9.13
C THR A 53 -2.50 -11.17 -10.20
N GLY A 54 -3.47 -10.26 -10.02
CA GLY A 54 -4.46 -9.92 -11.05
C GLY A 54 -5.53 -10.98 -11.34
N GLU A 55 -5.62 -12.07 -10.58
CA GLU A 55 -6.66 -13.10 -10.77
C GLU A 55 -8.04 -12.58 -10.37
N VAL A 56 -8.09 -11.92 -9.22
CA VAL A 56 -9.29 -11.21 -8.76
C VAL A 56 -8.98 -9.71 -8.87
N PRO A 57 -9.70 -8.97 -9.72
CA PRO A 57 -9.60 -7.52 -9.76
C PRO A 57 -9.95 -6.92 -8.41
N ARG A 58 -9.24 -5.87 -8.01
CA ARG A 58 -9.62 -5.06 -6.86
C ARG A 58 -10.96 -4.36 -7.15
N ALA A 59 -11.91 -4.46 -6.22
CA ALA A 59 -13.13 -3.68 -6.27
C ALA A 59 -12.88 -2.27 -5.71
N GLY A 60 -13.26 -1.24 -6.48
CA GLY A 60 -13.15 0.16 -6.07
C GLY A 60 -11.72 0.71 -5.96
N THR A 61 -11.59 1.82 -5.24
CA THR A 61 -10.33 2.50 -4.96
C THR A 61 -9.46 1.71 -3.97
N LEU A 62 -8.19 2.13 -3.84
CA LEU A 62 -7.25 1.52 -2.89
C LEU A 62 -7.77 1.60 -1.45
N HIS A 63 -8.39 2.73 -1.10
CA HIS A 63 -8.95 2.97 0.23
C HIS A 63 -10.22 2.16 0.48
N GLU A 64 -11.12 2.09 -0.49
CA GLU A 64 -12.36 1.29 -0.37
C GLU A 64 -12.04 -0.19 -0.19
N ALA A 65 -11.06 -0.71 -0.92
CA ALA A 65 -10.61 -2.09 -0.77
C ALA A 65 -10.00 -2.35 0.62
N ALA A 66 -9.15 -1.44 1.12
CA ALA A 66 -8.60 -1.53 2.46
C ALA A 66 -9.69 -1.47 3.54
N GLU A 67 -10.64 -0.54 3.43
CA GLU A 67 -11.75 -0.43 4.38
C GLU A 67 -12.64 -1.69 4.36
N ALA A 68 -12.98 -2.20 3.16
CA ALA A 68 -13.74 -3.43 3.01
C ALA A 68 -13.03 -4.63 3.68
N LYS A 69 -11.70 -4.72 3.52
CA LYS A 69 -10.87 -5.73 4.19
C LYS A 69 -10.93 -5.57 5.71
N ALA A 70 -10.79 -4.35 6.24
CA ALA A 70 -10.87 -4.08 7.68
C ALA A 70 -12.24 -4.50 8.26
N ARG A 71 -13.32 -4.13 7.59
CA ARG A 71 -14.70 -4.50 7.98
C ARG A 71 -14.95 -6.01 7.87
N LEU A 72 -14.34 -6.69 6.90
CA LEU A 72 -14.40 -8.15 6.80
C LEU A 72 -13.73 -8.83 8.00
N ALA A 73 -12.55 -8.34 8.41
CA ALA A 73 -11.86 -8.84 9.60
C ALA A 73 -12.64 -8.58 10.89
N MET A 74 -13.32 -7.43 11.00
CA MET A 74 -14.23 -7.13 12.10
C MET A 74 -15.37 -8.14 12.21
N ARG A 75 -16.09 -8.35 11.10
CA ARG A 75 -17.21 -9.30 11.04
C ARG A 75 -16.79 -10.72 11.39
N ALA A 76 -15.68 -11.19 10.82
CA ALA A 76 -15.17 -12.54 11.07
C ALA A 76 -14.77 -12.78 12.54
N ALA A 77 -14.41 -11.72 13.27
CA ALA A 77 -13.90 -11.80 14.63
C ALA A 77 -14.87 -11.23 15.69
N GLY A 78 -16.07 -10.77 15.31
CA GLY A 78 -17.02 -10.12 16.21
C GLY A 78 -16.44 -8.87 16.90
N SER A 79 -15.65 -8.07 16.18
CA SER A 79 -14.91 -6.91 16.72
C SER A 79 -15.46 -5.60 16.15
N ASP A 80 -15.46 -4.55 16.95
CA ASP A 80 -15.82 -3.17 16.56
C ASP A 80 -14.61 -2.36 16.03
N LEU A 81 -13.41 -2.92 16.11
CA LEU A 81 -12.18 -2.38 15.55
C LEU A 81 -11.58 -3.27 14.46
N GLY A 82 -11.36 -2.71 13.29
CA GLY A 82 -10.77 -3.37 12.13
C GLY A 82 -9.58 -2.63 11.58
N LEU A 83 -8.57 -3.37 11.15
CA LEU A 83 -7.36 -2.83 10.54
C LEU A 83 -7.08 -3.57 9.22
N ALA A 84 -6.66 -2.85 8.20
CA ALA A 84 -6.24 -3.46 6.95
C ALA A 84 -5.23 -2.60 6.22
N SER A 85 -4.32 -3.26 5.52
CA SER A 85 -3.41 -2.61 4.59
C SER A 85 -3.68 -3.07 3.16
N GLU A 86 -3.51 -2.16 2.22
CA GLU A 86 -3.59 -2.43 0.79
C GLU A 86 -2.50 -1.66 0.04
N GLY A 87 -2.07 -2.16 -1.12
CA GLY A 87 -1.10 -1.48 -1.95
C GLY A 87 -1.42 -1.57 -3.45
N ALA A 88 -0.82 -0.69 -4.22
CA ALA A 88 -0.84 -0.74 -5.68
C ALA A 88 0.56 -0.45 -6.20
N TYR A 89 1.06 -1.32 -7.09
CA TYR A 89 2.39 -1.23 -7.66
C TYR A 89 2.31 -1.42 -9.16
N GLY A 90 3.13 -0.69 -9.89
CA GLY A 90 3.10 -0.68 -11.35
C GLY A 90 4.08 0.32 -11.96
N PRO A 91 4.03 0.49 -13.27
CA PRO A 91 4.68 1.59 -13.98
C PRO A 91 4.34 2.95 -13.39
N HIS A 92 5.30 3.86 -13.31
CA HIS A 92 5.07 5.23 -12.86
C HIS A 92 4.18 5.96 -13.87
N PRO A 93 3.10 6.66 -13.44
CA PRO A 93 2.10 7.24 -14.34
C PRO A 93 2.68 8.22 -15.38
N GLN A 94 3.71 8.97 -15.00
CA GLN A 94 4.37 9.95 -15.89
C GLN A 94 5.67 9.42 -16.51
N ILE A 95 6.23 8.33 -15.98
CA ILE A 95 7.54 7.79 -16.41
C ILE A 95 7.42 6.25 -16.48
N PRO A 96 6.76 5.69 -17.50
CA PRO A 96 6.31 4.29 -17.47
C PRO A 96 7.42 3.23 -17.30
N PHE A 97 8.67 3.57 -17.56
CA PHE A 97 9.82 2.67 -17.36
C PHE A 97 10.37 2.68 -15.92
N LEU A 98 9.82 3.49 -15.02
CA LEU A 98 10.14 3.46 -13.59
C LEU A 98 9.06 2.73 -12.82
N ALA A 99 9.47 1.98 -11.80
CA ALA A 99 8.55 1.37 -10.85
C ALA A 99 7.97 2.43 -9.90
N SER A 100 6.66 2.36 -9.66
CA SER A 100 5.93 3.12 -8.67
C SER A 100 5.13 2.19 -7.77
N GLY A 101 4.87 2.66 -6.56
CA GLY A 101 4.13 1.91 -5.56
C GLY A 101 3.52 2.83 -4.52
N VAL A 102 2.33 2.47 -4.06
CA VAL A 102 1.65 3.12 -2.95
C VAL A 102 1.17 2.06 -1.97
N GLU A 103 1.26 2.38 -0.68
CA GLU A 103 0.72 1.58 0.42
C GLU A 103 -0.26 2.43 1.22
N THR A 104 -1.35 1.80 1.66
CA THR A 104 -2.41 2.38 2.46
C THR A 104 -2.67 1.51 3.68
N LEU A 105 -2.93 2.14 4.82
CA LEU A 105 -3.37 1.49 6.05
C LEU A 105 -4.65 2.17 6.53
N VAL A 106 -5.67 1.39 6.86
CA VAL A 106 -6.99 1.86 7.30
C VAL A 106 -7.36 1.23 8.64
N LEU A 107 -7.79 2.06 9.59
CA LEU A 107 -8.44 1.67 10.83
C LEU A 107 -9.92 2.06 10.77
N VAL A 108 -10.80 1.12 11.07
CA VAL A 108 -12.24 1.33 11.23
C VAL A 108 -12.57 1.16 12.71
N ASP A 109 -13.23 2.16 13.30
CA ASP A 109 -13.79 2.14 14.65
C ASP A 109 -15.29 2.37 14.58
N GLU A 110 -16.04 1.27 14.59
CA GLU A 110 -17.49 1.28 14.42
C GLU A 110 -18.21 1.85 15.63
N ALA A 111 -17.71 1.59 16.83
CA ALA A 111 -18.28 2.12 18.07
C ALA A 111 -18.29 3.66 18.10
N ARG A 112 -17.42 4.30 17.34
CA ARG A 112 -17.28 5.76 17.26
C ARG A 112 -17.60 6.36 15.89
N GLY A 113 -17.94 5.53 14.91
CA GLY A 113 -18.18 5.97 13.53
C GLY A 113 -16.94 6.57 12.86
N LEU A 114 -15.72 6.15 13.24
CA LEU A 114 -14.47 6.71 12.71
C LEU A 114 -13.86 5.78 11.66
N VAL A 115 -13.36 6.39 10.57
CA VAL A 115 -12.49 5.73 9.59
C VAL A 115 -11.23 6.57 9.42
N LEU A 116 -10.08 6.03 9.80
CA LEU A 116 -8.78 6.69 9.70
C LEU A 116 -7.93 5.97 8.66
N ARG A 117 -7.30 6.75 7.79
CA ARG A 117 -6.47 6.24 6.70
C ARG A 117 -5.14 6.97 6.65
N GLU A 118 -4.08 6.25 6.32
CA GLU A 118 -2.78 6.83 5.99
C GLU A 118 -2.28 6.21 4.69
N THR A 119 -1.59 6.99 3.86
CA THR A 119 -1.08 6.52 2.58
C THR A 119 0.29 7.09 2.30
N MET A 120 1.12 6.27 1.70
CA MET A 120 2.52 6.57 1.46
C MET A 120 2.98 5.94 0.15
N GLU A 121 3.72 6.70 -0.63
CA GLU A 121 4.48 6.16 -1.76
C GLU A 121 5.61 5.26 -1.25
N ALA A 122 5.70 4.07 -1.83
CA ALA A 122 6.77 3.14 -1.53
C ALA A 122 8.10 3.71 -2.02
N ARG A 123 9.09 3.80 -1.13
CA ARG A 123 10.44 4.25 -1.51
C ARG A 123 11.15 3.12 -2.25
N ARG A 124 11.54 3.38 -3.51
CA ARG A 124 12.29 2.44 -4.37
C ARG A 124 11.58 1.08 -4.49
N PRO A 125 10.35 1.05 -5.04
CA PRO A 125 9.61 -0.19 -5.19
C PRO A 125 10.36 -1.15 -6.13
N VAL A 126 10.47 -2.42 -5.73
CA VAL A 126 10.92 -3.49 -6.62
C VAL A 126 9.69 -4.07 -7.30
N TYR A 127 9.39 -3.54 -8.49
CA TYR A 127 8.34 -4.00 -9.40
C TYR A 127 8.95 -4.07 -10.80
N ASP A 128 9.06 -5.28 -11.35
CA ASP A 128 9.70 -5.50 -12.64
C ASP A 128 9.27 -6.85 -13.23
N GLN A 129 9.40 -6.99 -14.54
CA GLN A 129 9.14 -8.22 -15.27
C GLN A 129 10.07 -8.38 -16.48
N VAL A 130 10.30 -9.62 -16.88
CA VAL A 130 11.10 -9.96 -18.06
C VAL A 130 10.51 -11.19 -18.76
N GLU A 131 10.66 -11.23 -20.07
CA GLU A 131 10.37 -12.41 -20.88
C GLU A 131 11.63 -13.28 -21.03
N ALA A 132 11.50 -14.59 -20.85
CA ALA A 132 12.63 -15.51 -20.99
C ALA A 132 12.22 -16.89 -21.52
N ALA A 133 13.07 -17.46 -22.36
CA ALA A 133 12.94 -18.83 -22.85
C ALA A 133 13.51 -19.89 -21.88
N GLY A 134 14.24 -19.47 -20.84
CA GLY A 134 14.92 -20.37 -19.90
C GLY A 134 15.69 -19.63 -18.82
N LEU A 135 16.15 -20.37 -17.80
CA LEU A 135 16.77 -19.78 -16.60
C LEU A 135 18.05 -19.00 -16.89
N ALA A 136 18.86 -19.42 -17.87
CA ALA A 136 20.13 -18.77 -18.19
C ALA A 136 19.96 -17.30 -18.59
N ALA A 137 18.85 -16.94 -19.26
CA ALA A 137 18.55 -15.57 -19.66
C ALA A 137 18.06 -14.68 -18.49
N LEU A 138 17.72 -15.28 -17.34
CA LEU A 138 17.13 -14.56 -16.20
C LEU A 138 18.16 -14.05 -15.19
N GLU A 139 19.42 -14.48 -15.25
CA GLU A 139 20.38 -14.16 -14.18
C GLU A 139 20.56 -12.65 -13.93
N PRO A 140 20.65 -11.77 -14.96
CA PRO A 140 20.72 -10.32 -14.73
C PRO A 140 19.47 -9.76 -14.05
N PHE A 141 18.29 -10.28 -14.40
CA PHE A 141 17.02 -9.89 -13.79
C PHE A 141 16.93 -10.35 -12.33
N LEU A 142 17.27 -11.61 -12.05
CA LEU A 142 17.24 -12.18 -10.69
C LEU A 142 18.18 -11.43 -9.74
N ALA A 143 19.37 -11.06 -10.23
CA ALA A 143 20.31 -10.22 -9.48
C ALA A 143 19.73 -8.82 -9.21
N ARG A 144 19.15 -8.16 -10.23
CA ARG A 144 18.58 -6.81 -10.12
C ARG A 144 17.45 -6.72 -9.09
N ILE A 145 16.58 -7.72 -9.03
CA ILE A 145 15.41 -7.71 -8.13
C ILE A 145 15.74 -8.22 -6.71
N GLY A 146 16.92 -8.77 -6.48
CA GLY A 146 17.31 -9.34 -5.17
C GLY A 146 16.72 -10.72 -4.88
N PHE A 147 16.63 -11.59 -5.88
CA PHE A 147 16.28 -13.00 -5.68
C PHE A 147 17.38 -13.74 -4.88
N PRO A 148 17.06 -14.64 -3.93
CA PRO A 148 15.74 -15.21 -3.63
C PRO A 148 14.95 -14.52 -2.52
N GLN A 149 15.47 -13.43 -1.93
CA GLN A 149 14.72 -12.69 -0.90
C GLN A 149 13.45 -12.08 -1.51
N GLN A 150 13.58 -11.53 -2.72
CA GLN A 150 12.45 -11.24 -3.60
C GLN A 150 11.97 -12.54 -4.26
N GLY A 151 10.70 -12.87 -4.05
CA GLY A 151 10.03 -13.94 -4.77
C GLY A 151 9.64 -13.53 -6.18
N VAL A 152 9.39 -14.51 -7.03
CA VAL A 152 8.88 -14.28 -8.39
C VAL A 152 7.62 -15.09 -8.67
N VAL A 153 6.83 -14.57 -9.61
CA VAL A 153 5.70 -15.26 -10.26
C VAL A 153 6.11 -15.56 -11.69
N VAL A 154 5.73 -16.74 -12.17
CA VAL A 154 6.00 -17.19 -13.55
C VAL A 154 4.69 -17.57 -14.22
N ARG A 155 4.49 -17.11 -15.45
CA ARG A 155 3.34 -17.45 -16.29
C ARG A 155 3.74 -17.55 -17.77
N PRO A 156 2.94 -18.22 -18.62
CA PRO A 156 3.16 -18.15 -20.08
C PRO A 156 3.13 -16.70 -20.57
N ASN A 157 3.97 -16.37 -21.57
CA ASN A 157 4.00 -15.03 -22.13
C ASN A 157 2.73 -14.72 -22.93
N ARG A 158 2.32 -15.66 -23.77
CA ARG A 158 1.14 -15.59 -24.61
C ARG A 158 0.19 -16.75 -24.34
N GLY A 159 -1.08 -16.53 -24.63
CA GLY A 159 -2.15 -17.49 -24.36
C GLY A 159 -2.61 -17.47 -22.91
N GLY A 160 -3.40 -18.48 -22.53
CA GLY A 160 -3.85 -18.70 -21.16
C GLY A 160 -3.03 -19.79 -20.47
N GLY A 161 -2.96 -19.76 -19.14
CA GLY A 161 -2.29 -20.80 -18.37
C GLY A 161 -2.19 -20.47 -16.90
N SER A 162 -1.89 -21.47 -16.08
CA SER A 162 -1.73 -21.29 -14.63
C SER A 162 -0.43 -20.55 -14.32
N GLN A 163 -0.50 -19.53 -13.46
CA GLN A 163 0.68 -18.89 -12.91
C GLN A 163 1.25 -19.67 -11.71
N ARG A 164 2.57 -19.70 -11.60
CA ARG A 164 3.33 -20.29 -10.48
C ARG A 164 3.87 -19.15 -9.62
N LYS A 165 3.35 -19.02 -8.40
CA LYS A 165 3.69 -17.92 -7.48
C LYS A 165 4.63 -18.42 -6.37
N GLY A 166 5.30 -17.50 -5.69
CA GLY A 166 6.00 -17.84 -4.44
C GLY A 166 7.37 -18.49 -4.65
N LEU A 167 7.94 -18.36 -5.85
CA LEU A 167 9.19 -19.01 -6.21
C LEU A 167 10.37 -18.25 -5.59
N ARG A 168 11.13 -18.92 -4.72
CA ARG A 168 12.35 -18.41 -4.04
C ARG A 168 13.53 -19.38 -4.11
N ALA A 169 13.52 -20.30 -5.07
CA ALA A 169 14.59 -21.27 -5.24
C ALA A 169 14.83 -21.53 -6.72
N ARG A 170 16.11 -21.68 -7.11
CA ARG A 170 16.52 -21.80 -8.52
C ARG A 170 15.90 -23.01 -9.21
N ALA A 171 15.91 -24.19 -8.59
CA ALA A 171 15.39 -25.40 -9.23
C ALA A 171 13.86 -25.37 -9.47
N PRO A 172 13.01 -24.97 -8.50
CA PRO A 172 11.60 -24.72 -8.77
C PRO A 172 11.35 -23.63 -9.81
N LEU A 173 12.16 -22.56 -9.82
CA LEU A 173 12.06 -21.50 -10.82
C LEU A 173 12.36 -22.01 -12.24
N ALA A 174 13.44 -22.77 -12.43
CA ALA A 174 13.80 -23.35 -13.72
C ALA A 174 12.64 -24.16 -14.31
N ARG A 175 12.08 -25.09 -13.51
CA ARG A 175 10.94 -25.92 -13.94
C ARG A 175 9.70 -25.10 -14.27
N ALA A 176 9.44 -24.03 -13.50
CA ALA A 176 8.30 -23.16 -13.74
C ALA A 176 8.46 -22.38 -15.06
N VAL A 177 9.66 -21.89 -15.35
CA VAL A 177 9.98 -21.17 -16.59
C VAL A 177 9.88 -22.10 -17.80
N GLU A 178 10.48 -23.27 -17.74
CA GLU A 178 10.41 -24.27 -18.81
C GLU A 178 8.95 -24.67 -19.11
N ALA A 179 8.16 -24.96 -18.07
CA ALA A 179 6.75 -25.31 -18.24
C ALA A 179 5.92 -24.16 -18.81
N ALA A 180 6.16 -22.92 -18.37
CA ALA A 180 5.45 -21.75 -18.87
C ALA A 180 5.82 -21.41 -20.32
N ALA A 181 7.10 -21.50 -20.67
CA ALA A 181 7.61 -21.31 -22.03
C ALA A 181 7.03 -22.36 -22.99
N ALA A 182 7.02 -23.64 -22.58
CA ALA A 182 6.42 -24.73 -23.38
C ALA A 182 4.90 -24.57 -23.58
N ALA A 183 4.21 -23.93 -22.64
CA ALA A 183 2.78 -23.64 -22.73
C ALA A 183 2.46 -22.35 -23.52
N SER A 184 3.48 -21.54 -23.85
CA SER A 184 3.32 -20.29 -24.58
C SER A 184 3.57 -20.48 -26.08
N PRO A 185 2.69 -19.98 -26.98
CA PRO A 185 2.88 -20.12 -28.43
C PRO A 185 4.19 -19.52 -28.99
N ASP A 186 4.80 -18.58 -28.29
CA ASP A 186 6.07 -17.95 -28.67
C ASP A 186 7.30 -18.59 -27.99
N GLY A 187 7.11 -19.64 -27.19
CA GLY A 187 8.19 -20.31 -26.46
C GLY A 187 8.77 -19.48 -25.32
N LEU A 188 8.06 -18.45 -24.83
CA LEU A 188 8.54 -17.56 -23.77
C LEU A 188 7.67 -17.65 -22.51
N ALA A 189 8.31 -17.51 -21.36
CA ALA A 189 7.65 -17.26 -20.08
C ALA A 189 7.82 -15.80 -19.68
N VAL A 190 6.82 -15.24 -18.98
CA VAL A 190 6.98 -13.99 -18.23
C VAL A 190 7.34 -14.34 -16.80
N VAL A 191 8.42 -13.73 -16.31
CA VAL A 191 8.84 -13.78 -14.92
C VAL A 191 8.73 -12.38 -14.35
N GLU A 192 7.94 -12.23 -13.30
CA GLU A 192 7.67 -10.95 -12.65
C GLU A 192 7.97 -11.01 -11.14
N THR A 193 8.28 -9.86 -10.56
CA THR A 193 8.42 -9.74 -9.10
C THR A 193 7.11 -10.11 -8.41
N ASP A 194 7.17 -11.01 -7.42
CA ASP A 194 6.01 -11.37 -6.60
C ASP A 194 5.68 -10.22 -5.64
N MET A 195 4.63 -9.47 -5.95
CA MET A 195 4.25 -8.28 -5.19
C MET A 195 3.54 -8.59 -3.87
N ARG A 196 3.32 -9.85 -3.50
CA ARG A 196 2.74 -10.19 -2.19
C ARG A 196 3.74 -9.81 -1.10
N ALA A 197 3.31 -9.11 -0.05
CA ALA A 197 4.21 -8.49 0.94
C ALA A 197 5.25 -9.45 1.56
N HIS A 198 4.85 -10.69 1.88
CA HIS A 198 5.74 -11.73 2.43
C HIS A 198 6.78 -12.26 1.43
N MET A 199 6.63 -11.93 0.14
CA MET A 199 7.52 -12.28 -0.96
C MET A 199 8.35 -11.08 -1.44
N ASN A 200 8.07 -9.86 -0.95
CA ASN A 200 8.73 -8.64 -1.38
C ASN A 200 9.26 -7.85 -0.18
N PRO A 201 10.57 -7.95 0.12
CA PRO A 201 11.18 -7.28 1.28
C PRO A 201 11.02 -5.75 1.25
N THR A 202 11.13 -5.12 0.08
CA THR A 202 11.00 -3.66 -0.05
C THR A 202 9.58 -3.19 0.25
N ARG A 203 8.59 -3.95 -0.20
CA ARG A 203 7.19 -3.74 0.13
C ARG A 203 6.93 -3.95 1.63
N MET A 204 7.46 -5.00 2.24
CA MET A 204 7.32 -5.22 3.69
C MET A 204 7.92 -4.07 4.50
N ALA A 205 9.07 -3.53 4.08
CA ALA A 205 9.68 -2.35 4.69
C ALA A 205 8.82 -1.09 4.51
N ALA A 206 8.19 -0.91 3.35
CA ALA A 206 7.25 0.19 3.11
C ALA A 206 6.02 0.09 4.03
N ILE A 207 5.47 -1.10 4.23
CA ILE A 207 4.36 -1.34 5.17
C ILE A 207 4.78 -1.01 6.61
N ALA A 208 6.00 -1.38 7.03
CA ALA A 208 6.51 -1.05 8.37
C ALA A 208 6.63 0.46 8.58
N GLN A 209 7.19 1.19 7.60
CA GLN A 209 7.30 2.65 7.63
C GLN A 209 5.91 3.32 7.66
N LEU A 210 4.96 2.80 6.88
CA LEU A 210 3.58 3.29 6.90
C LEU A 210 2.92 3.04 8.25
N ALA A 211 3.14 1.87 8.85
CA ALA A 211 2.59 1.53 10.16
C ALA A 211 3.15 2.44 11.27
N GLU A 212 4.43 2.81 11.21
CA GLU A 212 5.01 3.82 12.13
C GLU A 212 4.38 5.20 11.96
N ARG A 213 4.22 5.67 10.71
CA ARG A 213 3.53 6.93 10.42
C ARG A 213 2.10 6.92 10.93
N PHE A 214 1.38 5.83 10.67
CA PHE A 214 0.00 5.69 11.07
C PHE A 214 -0.13 5.65 12.60
N ALA A 215 0.70 4.88 13.29
CA ALA A 215 0.68 4.84 14.74
C ALA A 215 1.01 6.20 15.38
N THR A 216 1.95 6.94 14.78
CA THR A 216 2.24 8.34 15.19
C THR A 216 1.01 9.23 15.03
N ARG A 217 0.28 9.11 13.92
CA ARG A 217 -0.99 9.83 13.71
C ARG A 217 -2.04 9.43 14.74
N LEU A 218 -2.22 8.13 14.98
CA LEU A 218 -3.17 7.63 15.99
C LEU A 218 -2.83 8.13 17.40
N ALA A 219 -1.58 8.51 17.68
CA ALA A 219 -1.17 9.09 18.96
C ALA A 219 -1.29 10.63 19.00
N ARG A 220 -1.46 11.29 17.85
CA ARG A 220 -1.43 12.75 17.76
C ARG A 220 -2.80 13.35 18.09
N ALA A 221 -2.84 14.21 19.10
CA ALA A 221 -4.04 14.92 19.53
C ALA A 221 -4.45 16.02 18.54
N CYS A 222 -5.76 16.19 18.36
CA CYS A 222 -6.36 17.29 17.65
C CYS A 222 -6.14 18.59 18.43
N PRO A 223 -5.71 19.68 17.78
CA PRO A 223 -5.53 20.97 18.46
C PRO A 223 -6.85 21.59 18.95
N SER A 224 -7.97 21.21 18.35
CA SER A 224 -9.30 21.77 18.64
C SER A 224 -10.03 21.00 19.76
N CYS A 225 -10.13 19.67 19.64
CA CYS A 225 -10.89 18.85 20.60
C CYS A 225 -10.04 17.91 21.47
N GLY A 226 -8.72 17.85 21.27
CA GLY A 226 -7.83 16.93 21.98
C GLY A 226 -7.93 15.45 21.56
N ALA A 227 -8.92 15.07 20.74
CA ALA A 227 -9.08 13.69 20.29
C ALA A 227 -7.88 13.23 19.46
N PRO A 228 -7.42 11.97 19.62
CA PRO A 228 -6.29 11.45 18.85
C PRO A 228 -6.65 11.18 17.39
N GLY A 229 -5.63 10.97 16.55
CA GLY A 229 -5.80 10.70 15.13
C GLY A 229 -5.61 11.92 14.23
N TRP A 230 -5.15 13.05 14.77
CA TRP A 230 -4.85 14.25 13.99
C TRP A 230 -3.75 13.99 12.97
N GLY A 231 -4.07 14.12 11.69
CA GLY A 231 -3.17 13.76 10.60
C GLY A 231 -3.66 14.25 9.25
N VAL A 232 -2.96 13.88 8.17
CA VAL A 232 -3.32 14.27 6.81
C VAL A 232 -4.71 13.73 6.45
N ALA A 233 -5.68 14.61 6.26
CA ALA A 233 -7.03 14.26 5.85
C ALA A 233 -7.12 14.11 4.33
N ARG A 234 -6.47 15.03 3.61
CA ARG A 234 -6.47 15.12 2.15
C ARG A 234 -5.24 15.86 1.61
N PRO A 235 -4.87 15.63 0.34
CA PRO A 235 -3.89 16.47 -0.35
C PRO A 235 -4.30 17.94 -0.34
N GLY A 236 -3.32 18.83 -0.44
CA GLY A 236 -3.59 20.25 -0.65
C GLY A 236 -4.34 20.53 -1.95
N PRO A 237 -4.96 21.72 -2.06
CA PRO A 237 -5.57 22.16 -3.30
C PRO A 237 -4.52 22.26 -4.42
N PRO A 238 -4.94 22.17 -5.70
CA PRO A 238 -4.06 22.46 -6.81
C PRO A 238 -3.52 23.89 -6.69
N LEU A 239 -2.25 24.09 -7.03
CA LEU A 239 -1.66 25.41 -7.08
C LEU A 239 -2.01 26.09 -8.41
N PRO A 240 -2.27 27.41 -8.42
CA PRO A 240 -2.49 28.15 -9.66
C PRO A 240 -1.20 28.26 -10.48
N CYS A 241 -1.31 28.17 -11.80
CA CYS A 241 -0.19 28.34 -12.73
C CYS A 241 0.34 29.78 -12.72
N ALA A 242 1.66 29.96 -12.75
CA ALA A 242 2.29 31.28 -12.78
C ALA A 242 2.01 32.11 -14.04
N TRP A 243 1.63 31.46 -15.15
CA TRP A 243 1.34 32.17 -16.41
C TRP A 243 -0.14 32.42 -16.63
N CYS A 244 -0.97 31.38 -16.55
CA CYS A 244 -2.38 31.49 -16.89
C CYS A 244 -3.31 31.54 -15.68
N GLY A 245 -2.82 31.30 -14.46
CA GLY A 245 -3.63 31.18 -13.25
C GLY A 245 -4.51 29.92 -13.16
N GLY A 246 -4.50 29.06 -14.18
CA GLY A 246 -5.28 27.82 -14.22
C GLY A 246 -4.77 26.75 -13.25
N GLU A 247 -5.57 25.71 -13.02
CA GLU A 247 -5.20 24.58 -12.16
C GLU A 247 -4.00 23.80 -12.72
N THR A 248 -3.10 23.40 -11.83
CA THR A 248 -1.91 22.61 -12.19
C THR A 248 -1.93 21.24 -11.52
N LEU A 249 -1.04 20.36 -11.97
CA LEU A 249 -0.79 19.08 -11.31
C LEU A 249 -0.06 19.26 -9.96
N ALA A 250 0.54 20.42 -9.72
CA ALA A 250 1.17 20.76 -8.46
C ALA A 250 0.10 21.00 -7.39
N ARG A 251 0.36 20.53 -6.16
CA ARG A 251 -0.54 20.73 -5.02
C ARG A 251 0.20 21.46 -3.91
N GLY A 252 -0.54 22.31 -3.20
CA GLY A 252 -0.03 22.95 -2.00
C GLY A 252 0.08 21.97 -0.83
N GLY A 253 0.42 22.54 0.32
CA GLY A 253 0.58 21.85 1.59
C GLY A 253 -0.60 20.94 1.94
N MET A 254 -0.30 19.82 2.60
CA MET A 254 -1.31 18.85 3.01
C MET A 254 -2.33 19.48 3.94
N VAL A 255 -3.60 19.07 3.82
CA VAL A 255 -4.64 19.46 4.78
C VAL A 255 -4.68 18.42 5.89
N TRP A 256 -4.42 18.88 7.10
CA TRP A 256 -4.55 18.10 8.32
C TRP A 256 -5.98 18.15 8.82
N GLY A 257 -6.47 17.07 9.44
CA GLY A 257 -7.82 17.06 9.98
C GLY A 257 -8.08 16.05 11.08
N CYS A 258 -9.19 16.27 11.78
CA CYS A 258 -9.68 15.43 12.87
C CYS A 258 -10.95 14.69 12.44
N ALA A 259 -10.94 13.36 12.54
CA ALA A 259 -12.14 12.57 12.26
C ALA A 259 -13.24 12.70 13.35
N ALA A 260 -12.89 13.17 14.55
CA ALA A 260 -13.84 13.27 15.67
C ALA A 260 -14.64 14.59 15.66
N CYS A 261 -14.00 15.74 15.44
CA CYS A 261 -14.67 17.05 15.45
C CYS A 261 -14.75 17.73 14.08
N GLY A 262 -14.12 17.17 13.04
CA GLY A 262 -14.12 17.75 11.70
C GLY A 262 -13.19 18.95 11.50
N GLU A 263 -12.41 19.34 12.52
CA GLU A 263 -11.40 20.39 12.40
C GLU A 263 -10.45 20.09 11.24
N GLU A 264 -10.13 21.09 10.44
CA GLU A 264 -9.12 21.02 9.37
C GLU A 264 -8.15 22.20 9.48
N ALA A 265 -6.86 21.95 9.25
CA ALA A 265 -5.85 22.99 9.11
C ALA A 265 -5.01 22.71 7.87
N ALA A 266 -4.96 23.67 6.95
CA ALA A 266 -3.98 23.63 5.87
C ALA A 266 -2.58 23.84 6.47
N GLN A 267 -1.59 23.08 6.00
CA GLN A 267 -0.21 23.48 6.22
C GLN A 267 0.00 24.83 5.53
N ASP A 268 0.36 25.85 6.31
CA ASP A 268 0.50 27.21 5.83
C ASP A 268 1.57 27.27 4.75
N GLU A 269 1.14 27.41 3.49
CA GLU A 269 2.01 27.72 2.37
C GLU A 269 1.60 29.07 1.85
N ALA A 270 2.40 30.09 2.18
CA ALA A 270 2.26 31.43 1.67
C ALA A 270 2.07 31.37 0.13
N ARG A 271 0.86 31.70 -0.35
CA ARG A 271 0.46 31.87 -1.77
C ARG A 271 1.41 31.21 -2.77
N ALA A 272 1.55 29.89 -2.69
CA ALA A 272 2.40 29.17 -3.62
C ALA A 272 1.78 29.19 -5.02
N ILE A 273 2.60 29.45 -6.03
CA ILE A 273 2.23 29.47 -7.44
C ILE A 273 3.07 28.38 -8.12
N ALA A 274 2.46 27.61 -9.01
CA ALA A 274 3.10 26.50 -9.68
C ALA A 274 3.86 26.91 -10.94
N ASP A 275 4.95 26.19 -11.22
CA ASP A 275 5.68 26.26 -12.48
C ASP A 275 4.74 25.90 -13.66
N PRO A 276 4.70 26.70 -14.73
CA PRO A 276 3.90 26.43 -15.92
C PRO A 276 4.13 25.05 -16.57
N GLY A 277 5.30 24.43 -16.35
CA GLY A 277 5.61 23.06 -16.77
C GLY A 277 4.74 21.99 -16.11
N GLN A 278 4.07 22.31 -14.99
CA GLN A 278 3.07 21.43 -14.35
C GLN A 278 1.62 21.79 -14.71
N CYS A 279 1.41 22.77 -15.60
CA CYS A 279 0.09 23.20 -16.04
C CYS A 279 -0.29 22.49 -17.34
N PRO A 280 -1.34 21.63 -17.36
CA PRO A 280 -1.77 20.95 -18.59
C PRO A 280 -2.20 21.89 -19.72
N ALA A 281 -2.56 23.15 -19.41
CA ALA A 281 -2.92 24.15 -20.41
C ALA A 281 -1.71 24.88 -21.00
N CYS A 282 -0.67 25.15 -20.19
CA CYS A 282 0.56 25.82 -20.66
C CYS A 282 1.62 24.86 -21.17
N ASN A 283 1.62 23.63 -20.67
CA ASN A 283 2.51 22.53 -21.03
C ASN A 283 1.70 21.22 -21.18
N PRO A 284 0.98 21.08 -22.31
CA PRO A 284 0.15 19.90 -22.60
C PRO A 284 0.96 18.62 -22.83
#